data_AF-A0A2E0FHC6-F1
#
_entry.id   AF-A0A2E0FHC6-F1
#
_cell.length_a   1.000
_cell.length_b   1.000
_cell.length_c   1.000
_cell.angle_alpha   90.00
_cell.angle_beta   90.00
_cell.angle_gamma   90.00
#
_symmetry.space_group_name_H-M   'P 1'
#
loop_
_entity.id
_entity.type
_entity.pdbx_description
1 polymer ?
#
loop_
_entity_poly.entity_id
_entity_poly.type
_entity_poly.pdbx_seq_one_letter_code
_entity_poly.pdbx_strand_id
1 'polypeptide(L)'
;MIMDEVLDRIVNATGWSKDETIGKLREFVAETYPELWSEAKEDFANLDEEDAAFALTAFEVVTVRRGGSGGGKGDEYVGMVVGFAGERDLMRNQRTALIDASGDVSSLLRYGVISGQNTVPVGRAFFRDGRWTVVDHQDSILYAQQGSENERPEWAIEGKTGVLFALMGANGPKKPYSYKREWLVVVNEKSKFLQEGPLPMMTLECSWDAATVDLRLNVPICFKAESDTAWYDGETMILKAGNIAPQYGLEWVEDNVLGRVEQMFSPEQFLTQFTPYVKDISEVYQYHDDNCRSTNTGREIGPTFLVRGVAEYVDHDGTENEYSDGGFRHSMAITSQSLKREDPDGKIWCDASRKLVNLGAFNVVKNGDVSRFAKGSQIFVLMQSRKYQNNTTGDFDLSFSARNVYASPMRAIVEVSVPEDSGDVGDFSGFRSVGA
;
A
#
# COMPACT_ATOMS: atom_id res chain seq x y z
N MET A 1 -1.80 30.68 -23.98
CA MET A 1 -1.08 29.72 -24.85
C MET A 1 -0.88 28.39 -24.14
N ILE A 2 -0.25 28.33 -22.96
CA ILE A 2 -0.15 27.09 -22.15
C ILE A 2 -1.53 26.56 -21.74
N MET A 3 -2.43 27.46 -21.33
CA MET A 3 -3.78 27.13 -20.89
C MET A 3 -4.66 26.50 -21.98
N ASP A 4 -4.59 26.97 -23.22
CA ASP A 4 -5.36 26.41 -24.34
C ASP A 4 -4.86 25.00 -24.72
N GLU A 5 -3.54 24.78 -24.69
CA GLU A 5 -2.95 23.47 -24.97
C GLU A 5 -3.34 22.43 -23.92
N VAL A 6 -3.33 22.80 -22.63
CA VAL A 6 -3.74 21.90 -21.53
C VAL A 6 -5.24 21.58 -21.62
N LEU A 7 -6.08 22.60 -21.84
CA LEU A 7 -7.52 22.39 -22.01
C LEU A 7 -7.84 21.50 -23.22
N ASP A 8 -7.14 21.69 -24.34
CA ASP A 8 -7.29 20.83 -25.52
C ASP A 8 -6.87 19.39 -25.22
N ARG A 9 -5.81 19.16 -24.42
CA ARG A 9 -5.46 17.81 -23.96
C ARG A 9 -6.55 17.17 -23.10
N ILE A 10 -7.14 17.92 -22.17
CA ILE A 10 -8.22 17.43 -21.31
C ILE A 10 -9.47 17.11 -22.13
N VAL A 11 -9.87 18.01 -23.04
CA VAL A 11 -11.00 17.82 -23.96
C VAL A 11 -10.79 16.55 -24.80
N ASN A 12 -9.61 16.40 -25.39
CA ASN A 12 -9.28 15.22 -26.19
C ASN A 12 -9.28 13.93 -25.35
N ALA A 13 -8.86 13.98 -24.09
CA ALA A 13 -8.79 12.80 -23.23
C ALA A 13 -10.14 12.39 -22.60
N THR A 14 -11.02 13.36 -22.34
CA THR A 14 -12.31 13.14 -21.65
C THR A 14 -13.50 13.03 -22.60
N GLY A 15 -13.39 13.57 -23.81
CA GLY A 15 -14.49 13.69 -24.77
C GLY A 15 -15.50 14.80 -24.45
N TRP A 16 -15.24 15.64 -23.44
CA TRP A 16 -16.09 16.76 -23.09
C TRP A 16 -15.99 17.90 -24.12
N SER A 17 -17.04 18.73 -24.19
CA SER A 17 -16.92 20.00 -24.91
C SER A 17 -16.02 20.98 -24.14
N LYS A 18 -15.42 21.96 -24.81
CA LYS A 18 -14.60 23.00 -24.15
C LYS A 18 -15.36 23.70 -23.02
N ASP A 19 -16.62 24.06 -23.27
CA ASP A 19 -17.47 24.73 -22.28
C ASP A 19 -17.76 23.84 -21.06
N GLU A 20 -17.99 22.54 -21.29
CA GLU A 20 -18.17 21.56 -20.21
C GLU A 20 -16.88 21.37 -19.40
N THR A 21 -15.72 21.28 -20.06
CA THR A 21 -14.42 21.18 -19.39
C THR A 21 -14.12 22.41 -18.53
N ILE A 22 -14.44 23.61 -19.02
CA ILE A 22 -14.27 24.86 -18.27
C ILE A 22 -15.22 24.90 -17.07
N GLY A 23 -16.48 24.46 -17.23
CA GLY A 23 -17.44 24.35 -16.13
C GLY A 23 -16.90 23.45 -15.01
N LYS A 24 -16.44 22.26 -15.36
CA LYS A 24 -15.88 21.29 -14.40
C LYS A 24 -14.56 21.74 -13.77
N LEU A 25 -13.73 22.48 -14.51
CA LEU A 25 -12.53 23.09 -13.95
C LEU A 25 -12.90 24.11 -12.86
N ARG A 26 -13.92 24.94 -13.09
CA ARG A 26 -14.39 25.92 -12.10
C ARG A 26 -14.92 25.24 -10.85
N GLU A 27 -15.74 24.21 -11.00
CA GLU A 27 -16.23 23.38 -9.89
C GLU A 27 -15.07 22.77 -9.10
N PHE A 28 -14.10 22.16 -9.79
CA PHE A 28 -12.92 21.56 -9.16
C PHE A 28 -12.11 22.58 -8.34
N VAL A 29 -11.85 23.76 -8.88
CA VAL A 29 -11.07 24.79 -8.17
C VAL A 29 -11.85 25.33 -6.98
N ALA A 30 -13.17 25.55 -7.13
CA ALA A 30 -14.03 26.00 -6.04
C ALA A 30 -14.08 25.00 -4.87
N GLU A 31 -14.14 23.70 -5.17
CA GLU A 31 -14.22 22.64 -4.16
C GLU A 31 -12.87 22.30 -3.53
N THR A 32 -11.81 22.25 -4.34
CA THR A 32 -10.50 21.73 -3.92
C THR A 32 -9.59 22.83 -3.37
N TYR A 33 -9.72 24.06 -3.89
CA TYR A 33 -8.91 25.21 -3.53
C TYR A 33 -9.79 26.44 -3.24
N PRO A 34 -10.70 26.36 -2.24
CA PRO A 34 -11.70 27.40 -1.98
C PRO A 34 -11.08 28.77 -1.64
N GLU A 35 -9.91 28.77 -0.99
CA GLU A 35 -9.17 30.00 -0.66
C GLU A 35 -8.67 30.69 -1.95
N LEU A 36 -8.02 29.94 -2.84
CA LEU A 36 -7.56 30.40 -4.14
C LEU A 36 -8.73 30.89 -5.01
N TRP A 37 -9.85 30.16 -5.00
CA TRP A 37 -11.05 30.51 -5.74
C TRP A 37 -11.70 31.81 -5.24
N SER A 38 -11.73 32.00 -3.92
CA SER A 38 -12.24 33.21 -3.26
C SER A 38 -11.35 34.42 -3.55
N GLU A 39 -10.02 34.27 -3.50
CA GLU A 39 -9.06 35.32 -3.86
C GLU A 39 -9.20 35.76 -5.33
N ALA A 40 -9.48 34.81 -6.22
CA ALA A 40 -9.80 35.07 -7.62
C ALA A 40 -11.23 35.64 -7.86
N LYS A 41 -11.99 35.93 -6.81
CA LYS A 41 -13.39 36.39 -6.89
C LYS A 41 -14.29 35.47 -7.72
N GLU A 42 -14.09 34.16 -7.55
CA GLU A 42 -14.87 33.13 -8.21
C GLU A 42 -14.81 33.18 -9.75
N ASP A 43 -13.71 33.71 -10.31
CA ASP A 43 -13.45 33.66 -11.74
C ASP A 43 -12.02 33.21 -12.02
N PHE A 44 -11.90 32.14 -12.78
CA PHE A 44 -10.63 31.54 -13.17
C PHE A 44 -9.76 32.54 -13.95
N ALA A 45 -10.37 33.49 -14.67
CA ALA A 45 -9.65 34.52 -15.42
C ALA A 45 -8.91 35.53 -14.52
N ASN A 46 -9.22 35.59 -13.23
CA ASN A 46 -8.56 36.48 -12.26
C ASN A 46 -7.40 35.82 -11.51
N LEU A 47 -7.17 34.51 -11.72
CA LEU A 47 -5.97 33.85 -11.20
C LEU A 47 -4.74 34.39 -11.93
N ASP A 48 -3.62 34.48 -11.21
CA ASP A 48 -2.36 34.76 -11.89
C ASP A 48 -1.91 33.56 -12.74
N GLU A 49 -0.90 33.77 -13.59
CA GLU A 49 -0.49 32.77 -14.56
C GLU A 49 0.07 31.49 -13.91
N GLU A 50 0.69 31.60 -12.73
CA GLU A 50 1.27 30.47 -12.00
C GLU A 50 0.17 29.64 -11.33
N ASP A 51 -0.76 30.29 -10.64
CA ASP A 51 -1.89 29.65 -9.99
C ASP A 51 -2.88 29.05 -11.00
N ALA A 52 -3.11 29.74 -12.12
CA ALA A 52 -3.91 29.21 -13.21
C ALA A 52 -3.25 27.95 -13.81
N ALA A 53 -1.94 27.99 -14.06
CA ALA A 53 -1.20 26.83 -14.57
C ALA A 53 -1.18 25.67 -13.57
N PHE A 54 -1.02 25.94 -12.28
CA PHE A 54 -1.10 24.95 -11.20
C PHE A 54 -2.49 24.31 -11.16
N ALA A 55 -3.56 25.11 -11.09
CA ALA A 55 -4.93 24.62 -11.03
C ALA A 55 -5.31 23.80 -12.28
N LEU A 56 -4.90 24.23 -13.47
CA LEU A 56 -5.08 23.49 -14.72
C LEU A 56 -4.32 22.17 -14.74
N THR A 57 -3.08 22.16 -14.25
CA THR A 57 -2.26 20.94 -14.18
C THR A 57 -2.82 19.96 -13.15
N ALA A 58 -3.24 20.46 -11.99
CA ALA A 58 -3.90 19.67 -10.95
C ALA A 58 -5.20 19.07 -11.49
N PHE A 59 -6.01 19.87 -12.20
CA PHE A 59 -7.21 19.41 -12.87
C PHE A 59 -6.91 18.41 -13.97
N GLU A 60 -5.88 18.61 -14.82
CA GLU A 60 -5.45 17.62 -15.81
C GLU A 60 -5.04 16.31 -15.13
N VAL A 61 -4.31 16.36 -14.02
CA VAL A 61 -3.93 15.15 -13.27
C VAL A 61 -5.17 14.44 -12.70
N VAL A 62 -6.10 15.16 -12.09
CA VAL A 62 -7.31 14.56 -11.52
C VAL A 62 -8.31 14.12 -12.60
N THR A 63 -8.36 14.80 -13.74
CA THR A 63 -9.40 14.59 -14.76
C THR A 63 -8.90 13.72 -15.91
N VAL A 64 -7.62 13.79 -16.28
CA VAL A 64 -7.02 12.95 -17.32
C VAL A 64 -6.30 11.75 -16.71
N ARG A 65 -5.60 11.90 -15.57
CA ARG A 65 -4.94 10.75 -14.91
C ARG A 65 -5.81 10.02 -13.90
N ARG A 66 -6.87 10.63 -13.34
CA ARG A 66 -7.92 9.90 -12.57
C ARG A 66 -9.29 9.83 -13.27
N GLY A 67 -9.61 10.74 -14.18
CA GLY A 67 -10.89 10.77 -14.92
C GLY A 67 -10.84 10.14 -16.32
N GLY A 68 -9.71 9.54 -16.70
CA GLY A 68 -9.69 8.58 -17.78
C GLY A 68 -10.51 7.36 -17.37
N SER A 69 -11.71 7.24 -17.90
CA SER A 69 -12.52 6.02 -17.99
C SER A 69 -11.84 4.90 -18.81
N GLY A 70 -10.51 4.88 -18.85
CA GLY A 70 -9.66 3.72 -19.13
C GLY A 70 -9.51 2.90 -17.84
N GLY A 71 -10.64 2.42 -17.32
CA GLY A 71 -10.67 1.50 -16.20
C GLY A 71 -9.78 0.30 -16.49
N GLY A 72 -9.17 -0.26 -15.44
CA GLY A 72 -8.35 -1.47 -15.53
C GLY A 72 -8.97 -2.51 -16.46
N LYS A 73 -8.12 -3.29 -17.14
CA LYS A 73 -8.61 -4.39 -17.98
C LYS A 73 -9.32 -5.43 -17.11
N GLY A 74 -10.21 -6.20 -17.73
CA GLY A 74 -10.94 -7.28 -17.10
C GLY A 74 -12.32 -6.87 -16.58
N ASP A 75 -12.87 -7.74 -15.73
CA ASP A 75 -14.23 -7.63 -15.22
C ASP A 75 -14.31 -6.65 -14.04
N GLU A 76 -15.51 -6.10 -13.81
CA GLU A 76 -15.79 -5.22 -12.68
C GLU A 76 -16.12 -6.06 -11.43
N TYR A 77 -15.30 -5.92 -10.40
CA TYR A 77 -15.42 -6.60 -9.12
C TYR A 77 -15.92 -5.64 -8.04
N VAL A 78 -16.78 -6.14 -7.16
CA VAL A 78 -17.25 -5.43 -5.96
C VAL A 78 -17.01 -6.28 -4.72
N GLY A 79 -16.76 -5.63 -3.58
CA GLY A 79 -16.47 -6.32 -2.33
C GLY A 79 -15.67 -5.43 -1.39
N MET A 80 -14.70 -6.01 -0.68
CA MET A 80 -13.88 -5.29 0.29
C MET A 80 -12.41 -5.72 0.19
N VAL A 81 -11.50 -4.75 0.34
CA VAL A 81 -10.09 -5.04 0.63
C VAL A 81 -9.97 -5.34 2.12
N VAL A 82 -9.61 -6.58 2.44
CA VAL A 82 -9.60 -7.10 3.81
C VAL A 82 -8.19 -7.20 4.39
N GLY A 83 -7.14 -6.95 3.59
CA GLY A 83 -5.78 -6.86 4.10
C GLY A 83 -4.74 -6.46 3.07
N PHE A 84 -3.55 -6.14 3.57
CA PHE A 84 -2.35 -5.83 2.80
C PHE A 84 -1.37 -7.02 2.89
N ALA A 85 -1.08 -7.65 1.76
CA ALA A 85 -0.21 -8.83 1.70
C ALA A 85 1.26 -8.47 1.51
N GLY A 86 1.56 -7.33 0.90
CA GLY A 86 2.91 -6.76 0.89
C GLY A 86 3.23 -5.92 -0.33
N GLU A 87 4.42 -5.34 -0.32
CA GLU A 87 4.98 -4.61 -1.45
C GLU A 87 6.34 -5.22 -1.82
N ARG A 88 6.58 -5.41 -3.11
CA ARG A 88 7.84 -5.95 -3.63
C ARG A 88 8.35 -5.05 -4.73
N ASP A 89 9.61 -4.67 -4.62
CA ASP A 89 10.35 -4.08 -5.73
C ASP A 89 11.05 -5.19 -6.51
N LEU A 90 10.50 -5.50 -7.69
CA LEU A 90 10.98 -6.55 -8.58
C LEU A 90 12.41 -6.30 -9.09
N MET A 91 12.87 -5.04 -9.04
CA MET A 91 14.20 -4.64 -9.49
C MET A 91 15.23 -4.52 -8.36
N ARG A 92 14.82 -4.70 -7.08
CA ARG A 92 15.69 -4.54 -5.90
C ARG A 92 16.97 -5.34 -6.03
N ASN A 93 16.88 -6.64 -6.33
CA ASN A 93 18.05 -7.51 -6.40
C ASN A 93 19.02 -7.12 -7.52
N GLN A 94 18.50 -6.76 -8.71
CA GLN A 94 19.34 -6.30 -9.83
C GLN A 94 20.03 -4.97 -9.50
N ARG A 95 19.29 -4.04 -8.91
CA ARG A 95 19.81 -2.74 -8.48
C ARG A 95 20.90 -2.90 -7.43
N THR A 96 20.65 -3.69 -6.38
CA THR A 96 21.64 -3.96 -5.33
C THR A 96 22.89 -4.64 -5.89
N ALA A 97 22.74 -5.67 -6.73
CA ALA A 97 23.87 -6.34 -7.37
C ALA A 97 24.73 -5.39 -8.22
N LEU A 98 24.10 -4.45 -8.93
CA LEU A 98 24.82 -3.41 -9.68
C LEU A 98 25.59 -2.49 -8.75
N ILE A 99 24.93 -1.95 -7.72
CA ILE A 99 25.58 -1.05 -6.75
C ILE A 99 26.75 -1.78 -6.09
N ASP A 100 26.60 -3.06 -5.76
CA ASP A 100 27.66 -3.83 -5.12
C ASP A 100 28.87 -4.06 -6.02
N ALA A 101 28.63 -4.38 -7.29
CA ALA A 101 29.66 -4.60 -8.30
C ALA A 101 30.27 -3.29 -8.85
N SER A 102 29.66 -2.13 -8.61
CA SER A 102 30.08 -0.84 -9.17
C SER A 102 31.47 -0.34 -8.71
N GLY A 103 32.10 -1.03 -7.74
CA GLY A 103 33.49 -0.80 -7.37
C GLY A 103 34.50 -1.20 -8.45
N ASP A 104 34.16 -2.15 -9.33
CA ASP A 104 34.93 -2.51 -10.52
C ASP A 104 34.11 -2.26 -11.79
N VAL A 105 34.17 -1.00 -12.24
CA VAL A 105 33.44 -0.51 -13.42
C VAL A 105 33.75 -1.34 -14.67
N SER A 106 35.00 -1.73 -14.87
CA SER A 106 35.41 -2.45 -16.09
C SER A 106 34.78 -3.84 -16.15
N SER A 107 34.81 -4.58 -15.04
CA SER A 107 34.19 -5.90 -14.96
C SER A 107 32.66 -5.80 -15.07
N LEU A 108 32.06 -4.81 -14.42
CA LEU A 108 30.61 -4.59 -14.46
C LEU A 108 30.10 -4.31 -15.88
N LEU A 109 30.78 -3.47 -16.67
CA LEU A 109 30.39 -3.17 -18.05
C LEU A 109 30.62 -4.35 -19.01
N ARG A 110 31.64 -5.18 -18.76
CA ARG A 110 31.96 -6.33 -19.61
C ARG A 110 31.05 -7.52 -19.36
N TYR A 111 30.71 -7.79 -18.10
CA TYR A 111 30.02 -9.02 -17.70
C TYR A 111 28.59 -8.78 -17.21
N GLY A 112 28.18 -7.54 -16.95
CA GLY A 112 26.86 -7.22 -16.40
C GLY A 112 26.69 -7.68 -14.95
N VAL A 113 25.43 -7.80 -14.51
CA VAL A 113 25.07 -8.33 -13.19
C VAL A 113 24.26 -9.61 -13.32
N ILE A 114 24.51 -10.56 -12.42
CA ILE A 114 23.76 -11.82 -12.38
C ILE A 114 22.51 -11.61 -11.54
N SER A 115 21.34 -11.95 -12.10
CA SER A 115 20.06 -11.96 -11.40
C SER A 115 19.32 -13.26 -11.70
N GLY A 116 19.35 -14.19 -10.75
CA GLY A 116 18.86 -15.55 -10.96
C GLY A 116 19.75 -16.29 -11.95
N GLN A 117 19.15 -16.84 -13.01
CA GLN A 117 19.88 -17.54 -14.10
C GLN A 117 20.30 -16.61 -15.26
N ASN A 118 19.90 -15.33 -15.21
CA ASN A 118 20.12 -14.40 -16.30
C ASN A 118 21.21 -13.38 -15.95
N THR A 119 22.04 -13.06 -16.95
CA THR A 119 22.94 -11.92 -16.92
C THR A 119 22.23 -10.70 -17.48
N VAL A 120 22.17 -9.61 -16.70
CA VAL A 120 21.61 -8.34 -17.12
C VAL A 120 22.75 -7.43 -17.57
N PRO A 121 22.79 -7.00 -18.84
CA PRO A 121 23.83 -6.08 -19.31
C PRO A 121 23.74 -4.74 -18.59
N VAL A 122 24.89 -4.11 -18.36
CA VAL A 122 25.00 -2.82 -17.70
C VAL A 122 25.75 -1.86 -18.61
N GLY A 123 25.26 -0.63 -18.70
CA GLY A 123 25.96 0.47 -19.37
C GLY A 123 26.35 1.56 -18.39
N ARG A 124 27.41 2.31 -18.72
CA ARG A 124 27.82 3.52 -18.00
C ARG A 124 27.05 4.70 -18.54
N ALA A 125 26.46 5.50 -17.67
CA ALA A 125 25.64 6.65 -18.01
C ALA A 125 26.37 7.96 -17.74
N PHE A 126 26.23 8.95 -18.62
CA PHE A 126 26.73 10.31 -18.42
C PHE A 126 25.97 11.30 -19.30
N PHE A 127 25.99 12.57 -18.92
CA PHE A 127 25.45 13.66 -19.73
C PHE A 127 26.51 14.20 -20.68
N ARG A 128 26.16 14.39 -21.95
CA ARG A 128 27.03 14.98 -22.98
C ARG A 128 26.20 15.53 -24.13
N ASP A 129 26.58 16.70 -24.65
CA ASP A 129 26.00 17.30 -25.86
C ASP A 129 24.46 17.42 -25.82
N GLY A 130 23.90 17.81 -24.66
CA GLY A 130 22.46 17.95 -24.45
C GLY A 130 21.72 16.63 -24.20
N ARG A 131 22.43 15.52 -24.07
CA ARG A 131 21.85 14.17 -23.99
C ARG A 131 22.42 13.35 -22.85
N TRP A 132 21.55 12.60 -22.19
CA TRP A 132 21.94 11.47 -21.36
C TRP A 132 22.30 10.29 -22.25
N THR A 133 23.55 9.84 -22.15
CA THR A 133 24.12 8.77 -22.98
C THR A 133 24.48 7.58 -22.12
N VAL A 134 24.20 6.38 -22.61
CA VAL A 134 24.63 5.11 -22.03
C VAL A 134 25.61 4.43 -22.99
N VAL A 135 26.77 4.03 -22.48
CA VAL A 135 27.80 3.33 -23.26
C VAL A 135 28.15 1.97 -22.66
N ASP A 136 28.67 1.08 -23.50
CA ASP A 136 29.20 -0.22 -23.08
C ASP A 136 30.68 -0.16 -22.65
N HIS A 137 31.30 -1.33 -22.45
CA HIS A 137 32.71 -1.46 -22.10
C HIS A 137 33.71 -1.01 -23.19
N GLN A 138 33.24 -0.77 -24.42
CA GLN A 138 34.04 -0.27 -25.56
C GLN A 138 33.73 1.20 -25.86
N ASP A 139 33.01 1.88 -24.98
CA ASP A 139 32.48 3.23 -25.20
C ASP A 139 31.54 3.34 -26.42
N SER A 140 30.97 2.22 -26.87
CA SER A 140 29.92 2.24 -27.90
C SER A 140 28.60 2.71 -27.29
N ILE A 141 27.95 3.65 -27.95
CA ILE A 141 26.66 4.20 -27.49
C ILE A 141 25.59 3.12 -27.62
N LEU A 142 25.04 2.71 -26.47
CA LEU A 142 23.91 1.78 -26.39
C LEU A 142 22.57 2.51 -26.42
N TYR A 143 22.53 3.71 -25.86
CA TYR A 143 21.31 4.51 -25.74
C TYR A 143 21.64 5.99 -25.58
N ALA A 144 20.79 6.86 -26.10
CA ALA A 144 20.87 8.30 -25.89
C ALA A 144 19.48 8.93 -25.83
N GLN A 145 19.28 9.86 -24.90
CA GLN A 145 18.02 10.57 -24.69
C GLN A 145 18.30 12.06 -24.49
N GLN A 146 17.52 12.93 -25.11
CA GLN A 146 17.57 14.38 -24.87
C GLN A 146 17.15 14.70 -23.43
N GLY A 147 17.81 15.65 -22.79
CA GLY A 147 17.45 16.07 -21.44
C GLY A 147 18.33 17.21 -20.92
N SER A 148 18.19 17.48 -19.63
CA SER A 148 19.02 18.45 -18.91
C SER A 148 20.04 17.73 -18.02
N GLU A 149 21.24 18.30 -17.90
CA GLU A 149 22.28 17.78 -16.99
C GLU A 149 21.80 17.75 -15.53
N ASN A 150 20.97 18.72 -15.15
CA ASN A 150 20.44 18.86 -13.80
C ASN A 150 19.27 17.91 -13.53
N GLU A 151 18.71 17.29 -14.57
CA GLU A 151 17.58 16.36 -14.47
C GLU A 151 18.07 14.95 -14.80
N ARG A 152 18.48 14.25 -13.76
CA ARG A 152 18.91 12.86 -13.88
C ARG A 152 17.75 11.97 -14.37
N PRO A 153 17.96 11.12 -15.39
CA PRO A 153 16.93 10.23 -15.88
C PRO A 153 16.50 9.23 -14.81
N GLU A 154 15.22 8.88 -14.79
CA GLU A 154 14.64 7.91 -13.86
C GLU A 154 15.32 6.53 -13.92
N TRP A 155 15.92 6.17 -15.06
CA TRP A 155 16.61 4.91 -15.26
C TRP A 155 18.04 4.86 -14.70
N ALA A 156 18.63 6.02 -14.37
CA ALA A 156 20.03 6.11 -13.96
C ALA A 156 20.22 5.66 -12.50
N ILE A 157 21.19 4.78 -12.25
CA ILE A 157 21.56 4.25 -10.94
C ILE A 157 22.95 4.76 -10.56
N GLU A 158 23.13 5.17 -9.30
CA GLU A 158 24.41 5.66 -8.82
C GLU A 158 25.18 4.52 -8.17
N GLY A 159 26.41 4.30 -8.63
CA GLY A 159 27.32 3.36 -8.02
C GLY A 159 28.04 3.93 -6.80
N LYS A 160 28.85 3.09 -6.14
CA LYS A 160 29.62 3.44 -4.93
C LYS A 160 30.59 4.61 -5.12
N THR A 161 31.01 4.87 -6.37
CA THR A 161 32.00 5.89 -6.73
C THR A 161 31.38 7.16 -7.32
N GLY A 162 30.05 7.32 -7.26
CA GLY A 162 29.32 8.43 -7.90
C GLY A 162 29.16 8.29 -9.42
N VAL A 163 29.73 7.23 -10.02
CA VAL A 163 29.52 6.91 -11.44
C VAL A 163 28.08 6.45 -11.65
N LEU A 164 27.45 6.96 -12.71
CA LEU A 164 26.10 6.58 -13.09
C LEU A 164 26.10 5.38 -14.04
N PHE A 165 25.11 4.52 -13.86
CA PHE A 165 24.93 3.29 -14.61
C PHE A 165 23.47 3.13 -15.03
N ALA A 166 23.25 2.24 -16.00
CA ALA A 166 21.92 1.80 -16.40
C ALA A 166 21.88 0.28 -16.52
N LEU A 167 20.82 -0.33 -15.96
CA LEU A 167 20.47 -1.72 -16.27
C LEU A 167 19.84 -1.76 -17.66
N MET A 168 20.38 -2.56 -18.57
CA MET A 168 19.90 -2.59 -19.95
C MET A 168 18.82 -3.66 -20.15
N GLY A 169 17.78 -3.31 -20.91
CA GLY A 169 16.77 -4.19 -21.45
C GLY A 169 16.83 -4.26 -22.98
N ALA A 170 15.88 -4.99 -23.57
CA ALA A 170 15.81 -5.15 -25.02
C ALA A 170 15.62 -3.82 -25.77
N ASN A 171 14.92 -2.86 -25.15
CA ASN A 171 14.55 -1.58 -25.76
C ASN A 171 15.27 -0.37 -25.13
N GLY A 172 16.42 -0.58 -24.49
CA GLY A 172 17.17 0.47 -23.80
C GLY A 172 17.18 0.32 -22.27
N PRO A 173 17.54 1.38 -21.53
CA PRO A 173 17.72 1.32 -20.09
C PRO A 173 16.39 1.09 -19.36
N LYS A 174 16.42 0.21 -18.35
CA LYS A 174 15.27 -0.12 -17.49
C LYS A 174 15.19 0.88 -16.33
N LYS A 175 13.97 1.17 -15.87
CA LYS A 175 13.79 1.81 -14.57
C LYS A 175 14.40 0.91 -13.48
N PRO A 176 15.08 1.48 -12.48
CA PRO A 176 15.77 0.71 -11.47
C PRO A 176 14.81 0.21 -10.38
N TYR A 177 13.54 0.58 -10.43
CA TYR A 177 12.46 0.14 -9.55
C TYR A 177 11.29 -0.35 -10.40
N SER A 178 10.61 -1.39 -9.90
CA SER A 178 9.31 -1.81 -10.43
C SER A 178 8.52 -2.39 -9.28
N TYR A 179 7.56 -1.63 -8.78
CA TYR A 179 6.76 -2.05 -7.64
C TYR A 179 5.64 -2.98 -8.08
N LYS A 180 5.44 -4.02 -7.27
CA LYS A 180 4.27 -4.87 -7.27
C LYS A 180 3.69 -4.82 -5.86
N ARG A 181 2.39 -4.59 -5.75
CA ARG A 181 1.69 -4.55 -4.48
C ARG A 181 0.62 -5.62 -4.46
N GLU A 182 0.53 -6.34 -3.35
CA GLU A 182 -0.41 -7.45 -3.18
C GLU A 182 -1.40 -7.09 -2.07
N TRP A 183 -2.68 -7.19 -2.38
CA TRP A 183 -3.79 -6.97 -1.45
C TRP A 183 -4.57 -8.26 -1.27
N LEU A 184 -5.20 -8.42 -0.11
CA LEU A 184 -6.16 -9.49 0.16
C LEU A 184 -7.56 -8.91 -0.02
N VAL A 185 -8.35 -9.55 -0.89
CA VAL A 185 -9.68 -9.08 -1.26
C VAL A 185 -10.70 -10.19 -1.09
N VAL A 186 -11.91 -9.80 -0.72
CA VAL A 186 -13.09 -10.66 -0.70
C VAL A 186 -14.11 -9.96 -1.58
N VAL A 187 -14.20 -10.43 -2.82
CA VAL A 187 -14.93 -9.78 -3.92
C VAL A 187 -15.62 -10.84 -4.78
N ASN A 188 -16.54 -10.40 -5.63
CA ASN A 188 -17.03 -11.17 -6.78
C ASN A 188 -17.29 -10.18 -7.92
N GLU A 189 -17.49 -10.68 -9.14
CA GLU A 189 -17.99 -9.86 -10.24
C GLU A 189 -19.27 -9.15 -9.79
N LYS A 190 -19.40 -7.87 -10.13
CA LYS A 190 -20.52 -7.02 -9.70
C LYS A 190 -21.88 -7.63 -9.99
N SER A 191 -22.03 -8.26 -11.15
CA SER A 191 -23.27 -8.92 -11.58
C SER A 191 -23.61 -10.17 -10.76
N LYS A 192 -22.61 -10.81 -10.13
CA LYS A 192 -22.76 -12.07 -9.40
C LYS A 192 -22.80 -11.88 -7.89
N PHE A 193 -22.24 -10.80 -7.36
CA PHE A 193 -22.03 -10.61 -5.92
C PHE A 193 -23.30 -10.79 -5.08
N LEU A 194 -24.43 -10.18 -5.48
CA LEU A 194 -25.68 -10.26 -4.71
C LEU A 194 -26.41 -11.60 -4.87
N GLN A 195 -26.11 -12.36 -5.92
CA GLN A 195 -26.77 -13.62 -6.23
C GLN A 195 -25.99 -14.83 -5.69
N GLU A 196 -24.68 -14.82 -5.87
CA GLU A 196 -23.77 -15.92 -5.54
C GLU A 196 -22.98 -15.67 -4.24
N GLY A 197 -22.93 -14.42 -3.77
CA GLY A 197 -22.09 -14.00 -2.64
C GLY A 197 -20.65 -13.67 -3.07
N PRO A 198 -19.80 -13.24 -2.12
CA PRO A 198 -18.38 -13.03 -2.39
C PRO A 198 -17.66 -14.36 -2.64
N LEU A 199 -16.60 -14.31 -3.47
CA LEU A 199 -15.66 -15.41 -3.58
C LEU A 199 -14.84 -15.55 -2.29
N PRO A 200 -14.25 -16.74 -2.03
CA PRO A 200 -13.27 -16.90 -0.96
C PRO A 200 -12.16 -15.83 -1.07
N MET A 201 -11.53 -15.48 0.05
CA MET A 201 -10.47 -14.48 0.07
C MET A 201 -9.36 -14.79 -0.96
N MET A 202 -9.06 -13.83 -1.83
CA MET A 202 -8.09 -13.95 -2.92
C MET A 202 -7.00 -12.89 -2.82
N THR A 203 -5.95 -13.05 -3.62
CA THR A 203 -4.92 -12.03 -3.81
C THR A 203 -5.26 -11.15 -5.01
N LEU A 204 -5.22 -9.84 -4.83
CA LEU A 204 -5.19 -8.84 -5.90
C LEU A 204 -3.75 -8.37 -6.09
N GLU A 205 -3.17 -8.69 -7.23
CA GLU A 205 -1.84 -8.28 -7.65
C GLU A 205 -1.90 -6.99 -8.47
N CYS A 206 -1.45 -5.89 -7.88
CA CYS A 206 -1.32 -4.60 -8.53
C CYS A 206 0.11 -4.41 -9.05
N SER A 207 0.25 -4.15 -10.34
CA SER A 207 1.55 -3.88 -11.00
C SER A 207 1.54 -2.50 -11.66
N TRP A 208 2.71 -1.95 -11.96
CA TRP A 208 2.85 -0.66 -12.67
C TRP A 208 2.10 0.48 -11.96
N ASP A 209 1.22 1.18 -12.66
CA ASP A 209 0.45 2.30 -12.12
C ASP A 209 -0.45 1.85 -10.97
N ALA A 210 -1.04 0.66 -11.07
CA ALA A 210 -1.87 0.12 -10.01
C ALA A 210 -1.09 -0.12 -8.70
N ALA A 211 0.20 -0.43 -8.78
CA ALA A 211 1.03 -0.66 -7.60
C ALA A 211 1.26 0.62 -6.78
N THR A 212 1.04 1.80 -7.38
CA THR A 212 1.19 3.11 -6.71
C THR A 212 -0.06 3.55 -5.96
N VAL A 213 -1.18 2.85 -6.14
CA VAL A 213 -2.45 3.18 -5.49
C VAL A 213 -2.53 2.51 -4.11
N ASP A 214 -2.74 3.32 -3.08
CA ASP A 214 -3.04 2.84 -1.72
C ASP A 214 -4.55 2.55 -1.62
N LEU A 215 -4.92 1.27 -1.60
CA LEU A 215 -6.32 0.87 -1.45
C LEU A 215 -6.76 1.01 0.01
N ARG A 216 -7.98 1.51 0.22
CA ARG A 216 -8.59 1.60 1.56
C ARG A 216 -9.03 0.22 2.04
N LEU A 217 -8.58 -0.16 3.23
CA LEU A 217 -9.00 -1.37 3.91
C LEU A 217 -10.37 -1.19 4.55
N ASN A 218 -11.14 -2.28 4.66
CA ASN A 218 -12.40 -2.33 5.42
C ASN A 218 -13.51 -1.40 4.90
N VAL A 219 -13.43 -1.00 3.63
CA VAL A 219 -14.43 -0.14 2.97
C VAL A 219 -14.92 -0.84 1.71
N PRO A 220 -16.24 -0.77 1.39
CA PRO A 220 -16.76 -1.26 0.12
C PRO A 220 -16.00 -0.65 -1.06
N ILE A 221 -15.61 -1.50 -2.01
CA ILE A 221 -14.81 -1.11 -3.17
C ILE A 221 -15.41 -1.69 -4.44
N CYS A 222 -15.30 -0.93 -5.53
CA CYS A 222 -15.56 -1.35 -6.90
C CYS A 222 -14.30 -1.06 -7.74
N PHE A 223 -13.83 -2.03 -8.52
CA PHE A 223 -12.66 -1.87 -9.39
C PHE A 223 -12.68 -2.88 -10.54
N LYS A 224 -11.84 -2.67 -11.56
CA LYS A 224 -11.64 -3.64 -12.63
C LYS A 224 -10.34 -4.41 -12.48
N ALA A 225 -10.39 -5.71 -12.74
CA ALA A 225 -9.21 -6.59 -12.73
C ALA A 225 -9.40 -7.81 -13.65
N GLU A 226 -8.31 -8.42 -14.07
CA GLU A 226 -8.31 -9.66 -14.84
C GLU A 226 -8.18 -10.85 -13.88
N SER A 227 -9.04 -11.85 -14.03
CA SER A 227 -8.86 -13.14 -13.36
C SER A 227 -7.70 -13.91 -13.98
N ASP A 228 -6.85 -14.48 -13.14
CA ASP A 228 -5.74 -15.34 -13.55
C ASP A 228 -5.48 -16.40 -12.47
N THR A 229 -4.49 -17.27 -12.69
CA THR A 229 -4.01 -18.23 -11.70
C THR A 229 -2.69 -17.78 -11.09
N ALA A 230 -2.44 -18.18 -9.85
CA ALA A 230 -1.18 -17.90 -9.18
C ALA A 230 -0.02 -18.59 -9.91
N TRP A 231 1.10 -17.89 -10.10
CA TRP A 231 2.23 -18.41 -10.89
C TRP A 231 2.84 -19.69 -10.32
N TYR A 232 2.71 -19.92 -9.01
CA TYR A 232 3.22 -21.09 -8.29
C TYR A 232 2.15 -22.16 -8.08
N ASP A 233 0.89 -21.87 -8.38
CA ASP A 233 -0.26 -22.74 -8.10
C ASP A 233 -1.38 -22.46 -9.11
N GLY A 234 -1.46 -23.32 -10.13
CA GLY A 234 -2.45 -23.21 -11.20
C GLY A 234 -3.90 -23.45 -10.75
N GLU A 235 -4.13 -23.85 -9.51
CA GLU A 235 -5.47 -24.04 -8.94
C GLU A 235 -5.95 -22.82 -8.13
N THR A 236 -5.02 -21.98 -7.66
CA THR A 236 -5.36 -20.77 -6.90
C THR A 236 -5.68 -19.61 -7.85
N MET A 237 -6.94 -19.18 -7.87
CA MET A 237 -7.38 -17.98 -8.58
C MET A 237 -6.87 -16.71 -7.89
N ILE A 238 -6.39 -15.75 -8.69
CA ILE A 238 -5.98 -14.41 -8.27
C ILE A 238 -6.55 -13.36 -9.22
N LEU A 239 -6.53 -12.10 -8.79
CA LEU A 239 -6.85 -10.95 -9.64
C LEU A 239 -5.59 -10.18 -9.98
N LYS A 240 -5.48 -9.68 -11.21
CA LYS A 240 -4.35 -8.86 -11.68
C LYS A 240 -4.86 -7.52 -12.18
N ALA A 241 -4.18 -6.44 -11.77
CA ALA A 241 -4.45 -5.10 -12.25
C ALA A 241 -3.13 -4.39 -12.61
N GLY A 242 -2.99 -3.98 -13.87
CA GLY A 242 -1.89 -3.11 -14.33
C GLY A 242 -2.19 -1.61 -14.20
N ASN A 243 -3.48 -1.26 -14.18
CA ASN A 243 -4.00 0.06 -13.84
C ASN A 243 -5.26 -0.15 -13.00
N ILE A 244 -5.49 0.67 -11.98
CA ILE A 244 -6.66 0.55 -11.10
C ILE A 244 -7.19 1.94 -10.72
N ALA A 245 -8.50 2.10 -10.88
CA ALA A 245 -9.22 3.30 -10.47
C ALA A 245 -10.36 2.86 -9.53
N PRO A 246 -10.08 2.67 -8.23
CA PRO A 246 -11.06 2.15 -7.30
C PRO A 246 -12.12 3.21 -6.98
N GLN A 247 -13.38 2.80 -6.97
CA GLN A 247 -14.49 3.56 -6.43
C GLN A 247 -14.85 2.97 -5.06
N TYR A 248 -15.18 3.83 -4.10
CA TYR A 248 -15.52 3.42 -2.74
C TYR A 248 -16.96 3.78 -2.45
N GLY A 249 -17.70 2.82 -1.88
CA GLY A 249 -19.12 2.99 -1.60
C GLY A 249 -19.98 1.87 -2.16
N LEU A 250 -21.28 2.08 -2.09
CA LEU A 250 -22.31 1.14 -2.48
C LEU A 250 -23.23 1.71 -3.56
N GLU A 251 -22.75 2.68 -4.35
CA GLU A 251 -23.49 3.33 -5.44
C GLU A 251 -23.90 2.35 -6.54
N TRP A 252 -23.29 1.17 -6.56
CA TRP A 252 -23.61 0.07 -7.48
C TRP A 252 -24.81 -0.77 -7.04
N VAL A 253 -25.31 -0.56 -5.82
CA VAL A 253 -26.40 -1.33 -5.20
C VAL A 253 -27.72 -0.58 -5.37
N GLU A 254 -28.79 -1.29 -5.72
CA GLU A 254 -30.13 -0.72 -5.83
C GLU A 254 -30.70 -0.32 -4.44
N ASP A 255 -31.42 0.80 -4.38
CA ASP A 255 -31.96 1.40 -3.14
C ASP A 255 -32.81 0.43 -2.31
N ASN A 256 -33.54 -0.48 -2.96
CA ASN A 256 -34.43 -1.44 -2.32
C ASN A 256 -33.69 -2.49 -1.46
N VAL A 257 -32.41 -2.74 -1.74
CA VAL A 257 -31.58 -3.70 -1.00
C VAL A 257 -30.39 -3.03 -0.29
N LEU A 258 -30.18 -1.74 -0.51
CA LEU A 258 -29.07 -0.96 0.05
C LEU A 258 -28.91 -1.13 1.56
N GLY A 259 -29.97 -0.94 2.35
CA GLY A 259 -29.88 -1.03 3.82
C GLY A 259 -29.44 -2.40 4.34
N ARG A 260 -29.77 -3.50 3.63
CA ARG A 260 -29.28 -4.84 3.97
C ARG A 260 -27.81 -5.01 3.59
N VAL A 261 -27.42 -4.46 2.44
CA VAL A 261 -26.04 -4.51 1.94
C VAL A 261 -25.12 -3.67 2.82
N GLU A 262 -25.54 -2.48 3.27
CA GLU A 262 -24.82 -1.63 4.23
C GLU A 262 -24.47 -2.39 5.52
N GLN A 263 -25.43 -3.14 6.08
CA GLN A 263 -25.18 -3.96 7.28
C GLN A 263 -24.15 -5.07 7.01
N MET A 264 -24.30 -5.77 5.88
CA MET A 264 -23.37 -6.82 5.47
C MET A 264 -21.95 -6.28 5.29
N PHE A 265 -21.80 -5.07 4.75
CA PHE A 265 -20.53 -4.39 4.54
C PHE A 265 -19.99 -3.69 5.79
N SER A 266 -20.64 -3.81 6.96
CA SER A 266 -20.00 -3.41 8.21
C SER A 266 -18.73 -4.24 8.43
N PRO A 267 -17.57 -3.62 8.74
CA PRO A 267 -16.30 -4.35 8.77
C PRO A 267 -16.29 -5.58 9.68
N GLU A 268 -16.92 -5.48 10.86
CA GLU A 268 -16.99 -6.60 11.81
C GLU A 268 -17.74 -7.80 11.23
N GLN A 269 -18.91 -7.56 10.63
CA GLN A 269 -19.73 -8.60 10.03
C GLN A 269 -19.03 -9.17 8.80
N PHE A 270 -18.54 -8.30 7.92
CA PHE A 270 -17.92 -8.70 6.67
C PHE A 270 -16.66 -9.55 6.90
N LEU A 271 -15.76 -9.09 7.76
CA LEU A 271 -14.54 -9.83 8.09
C LEU A 271 -14.86 -11.18 8.71
N THR A 272 -15.74 -11.24 9.71
CA THR A 272 -16.05 -12.51 10.39
C THR A 272 -16.83 -13.51 9.54
N GLN A 273 -17.62 -13.04 8.57
CA GLN A 273 -18.45 -13.89 7.73
C GLN A 273 -17.69 -14.42 6.50
N PHE A 274 -16.78 -13.62 5.93
CA PHE A 274 -16.20 -13.92 4.61
C PHE A 274 -14.68 -14.09 4.61
N THR A 275 -14.02 -14.00 5.76
CA THR A 275 -12.62 -14.42 5.91
C THR A 275 -12.53 -15.69 6.76
N PRO A 276 -11.49 -16.51 6.62
CA PRO A 276 -11.28 -17.65 7.52
C PRO A 276 -11.15 -17.15 8.95
N TYR A 277 -12.16 -17.39 9.80
CA TYR A 277 -12.23 -16.80 11.14
C TYR A 277 -12.03 -17.87 12.22
N VAL A 278 -10.98 -17.68 13.01
CA VAL A 278 -10.69 -18.50 14.20
C VAL A 278 -11.37 -17.83 15.39
N LYS A 279 -12.43 -18.46 15.88
CA LYS A 279 -13.32 -17.88 16.90
C LYS A 279 -12.66 -17.80 18.27
N ASP A 280 -11.84 -18.78 18.63
CA ASP A 280 -11.07 -18.79 19.86
C ASP A 280 -9.58 -18.68 19.57
N ILE A 281 -8.93 -17.65 20.13
CA ILE A 281 -7.51 -17.38 19.88
C ILE A 281 -6.61 -18.51 20.42
N SER A 282 -7.05 -19.28 21.43
CA SER A 282 -6.25 -20.42 21.91
C SER A 282 -6.10 -21.54 20.86
N GLU A 283 -6.98 -21.59 19.86
CA GLU A 283 -6.95 -22.59 18.79
C GLU A 283 -6.00 -22.23 17.64
N VAL A 284 -5.34 -21.06 17.68
CA VAL A 284 -4.54 -20.55 16.56
C VAL A 284 -3.39 -21.47 16.17
N TYR A 285 -2.72 -22.11 17.13
CA TYR A 285 -1.65 -23.07 16.85
C TYR A 285 -2.19 -24.32 16.14
N GLN A 286 -3.30 -24.89 16.63
CA GLN A 286 -3.96 -26.03 15.99
C GLN A 286 -4.43 -25.68 14.58
N TYR A 287 -5.03 -24.50 14.40
CA TYR A 287 -5.48 -24.02 13.10
C TYR A 287 -4.31 -23.87 12.11
N HIS A 288 -3.13 -23.45 12.57
CA HIS A 288 -1.93 -23.44 11.74
C HIS A 288 -1.57 -24.85 11.27
N ASP A 289 -1.44 -25.79 12.20
CA ASP A 289 -1.00 -27.16 11.88
C ASP A 289 -1.97 -27.84 10.90
N ASP A 290 -3.27 -27.64 11.06
CA ASP A 290 -4.30 -28.23 10.19
C ASP A 290 -4.35 -27.63 8.77
N ASN A 291 -3.80 -26.42 8.57
CA ASN A 291 -3.96 -25.66 7.32
C ASN A 291 -2.64 -25.15 6.72
N CYS A 292 -1.49 -25.50 7.30
CA CYS A 292 -0.19 -25.10 6.79
C CYS A 292 0.10 -25.79 5.45
N ARG A 293 0.92 -25.13 4.63
CA ARG A 293 1.37 -25.68 3.34
C ARG A 293 2.88 -25.67 3.30
N SER A 294 3.45 -26.78 2.83
CA SER A 294 4.88 -26.87 2.54
C SER A 294 5.19 -26.14 1.23
N THR A 295 6.18 -25.25 1.26
CA THR A 295 6.73 -24.64 0.05
C THR A 295 7.76 -25.56 -0.62
N ASN A 296 8.09 -25.28 -1.88
CA ASN A 296 9.15 -25.98 -2.62
C ASN A 296 10.54 -25.92 -1.96
N THR A 297 10.72 -25.02 -0.99
CA THR A 297 11.96 -24.87 -0.20
C THR A 297 11.96 -25.65 1.12
N GLY A 298 10.89 -26.42 1.39
CA GLY A 298 10.70 -27.15 2.65
C GLY A 298 10.26 -26.26 3.83
N ARG A 299 10.02 -24.96 3.60
CA ARG A 299 9.45 -24.06 4.62
C ARG A 299 7.94 -24.19 4.67
N GLU A 300 7.37 -24.30 5.87
CA GLU A 300 5.93 -24.30 6.10
C GLU A 300 5.41 -22.85 6.18
N ILE A 301 4.52 -22.49 5.25
CA ILE A 301 3.77 -21.24 5.32
C ILE A 301 2.37 -21.58 5.86
N GLY A 302 2.00 -20.89 6.94
CA GLY A 302 0.69 -21.07 7.55
C GLY A 302 -0.42 -20.31 6.83
N PRO A 303 -1.68 -20.61 7.18
CA PRO A 303 -2.85 -19.94 6.62
C PRO A 303 -2.87 -18.45 6.95
N THR A 304 -3.64 -17.69 6.17
CA THR A 304 -4.09 -16.35 6.54
C THR A 304 -5.51 -16.43 7.08
N PHE A 305 -5.71 -15.95 8.31
CA PHE A 305 -6.98 -16.06 9.02
C PHE A 305 -7.20 -14.85 9.94
N LEU A 306 -8.45 -14.62 10.30
CA LEU A 306 -8.91 -13.58 11.19
C LEU A 306 -9.02 -14.12 12.60
N VAL A 307 -8.60 -13.33 13.57
CA VAL A 307 -8.93 -13.54 14.99
C VAL A 307 -9.56 -12.29 15.56
N ARG A 308 -10.25 -12.46 16.68
CA ARG A 308 -10.85 -11.36 17.43
C ARG A 308 -10.41 -11.43 18.88
N GLY A 309 -9.83 -10.34 19.38
CA GLY A 309 -9.25 -10.29 20.73
C GLY A 309 -9.28 -8.90 21.34
N VAL A 310 -8.62 -8.79 22.48
CA VAL A 310 -8.38 -7.52 23.18
C VAL A 310 -6.90 -7.17 23.05
N ALA A 311 -6.60 -5.94 22.63
CA ALA A 311 -5.23 -5.44 22.55
C ALA A 311 -4.64 -5.31 23.96
N GLU A 312 -3.52 -5.99 24.23
CA GLU A 312 -2.79 -5.88 25.51
C GLU A 312 -1.59 -4.94 25.44
N TYR A 313 -1.03 -4.80 24.24
CA TYR A 313 0.14 -4.00 23.94
C TYR A 313 0.07 -3.58 22.47
N VAL A 314 0.43 -2.34 22.17
CA VAL A 314 0.53 -1.80 20.81
C VAL A 314 1.78 -0.92 20.75
N ASP A 315 2.69 -1.24 19.84
CA ASP A 315 3.86 -0.41 19.55
C ASP A 315 3.55 0.56 18.42
N HIS A 316 3.20 1.80 18.78
CA HIS A 316 2.87 2.83 17.78
C HIS A 316 4.10 3.41 17.07
N ASP A 317 5.28 3.32 17.68
CA ASP A 317 6.51 3.92 17.15
C ASP A 317 7.23 2.95 16.22
N GLY A 318 7.22 1.66 16.58
CA GLY A 318 7.84 0.60 15.82
C GLY A 318 9.35 0.54 16.03
N THR A 319 9.92 -0.56 15.56
CA THR A 319 11.37 -0.82 15.60
C THR A 319 11.89 -1.00 14.19
N GLU A 320 13.07 -0.44 13.89
CA GLU A 320 13.71 -0.61 12.58
C GLU A 320 13.88 -2.09 12.26
N ASN A 321 13.47 -2.47 11.04
CA ASN A 321 13.52 -3.83 10.55
C ASN A 321 13.56 -3.82 9.02
N GLU A 322 14.73 -4.12 8.46
CA GLU A 322 14.98 -4.14 7.01
C GLU A 322 14.16 -5.19 6.23
N TYR A 323 13.61 -6.18 6.94
CA TYR A 323 12.78 -7.26 6.39
C TYR A 323 11.29 -6.93 6.40
N SER A 324 10.88 -5.82 7.03
CA SER A 324 9.49 -5.38 7.12
C SER A 324 9.18 -4.33 6.05
N ASP A 325 7.96 -4.37 5.49
CA ASP A 325 7.55 -3.39 4.48
C ASP A 325 7.53 -1.97 5.07
N GLY A 326 8.33 -1.08 4.46
CA GLY A 326 8.55 0.27 4.96
C GLY A 326 9.59 0.39 6.07
N GLY A 327 10.37 -0.66 6.33
CA GLY A 327 11.58 -0.61 7.16
C GLY A 327 11.35 -0.59 8.67
N PHE A 328 10.09 -0.66 9.12
CA PHE A 328 9.74 -0.73 10.54
C PHE A 328 8.77 -1.86 10.80
N ARG A 329 8.92 -2.46 11.98
CA ARG A 329 8.08 -3.49 12.55
C ARG A 329 7.39 -2.95 13.79
N HIS A 330 6.08 -3.00 13.80
CA HIS A 330 5.26 -2.59 14.94
C HIS A 330 4.62 -3.81 15.59
N SER A 331 5.07 -4.14 16.79
CA SER A 331 4.57 -5.31 17.51
C SER A 331 3.29 -4.99 18.28
N MET A 332 2.35 -5.95 18.27
CA MET A 332 1.10 -5.87 19.01
C MET A 332 0.82 -7.21 19.68
N ALA A 333 0.32 -7.18 20.92
CA ALA A 333 -0.12 -8.36 21.63
C ALA A 333 -1.64 -8.37 21.77
N ILE A 334 -2.24 -9.52 21.54
CA ILE A 334 -3.68 -9.77 21.62
C ILE A 334 -3.97 -10.95 22.53
N THR A 335 -5.04 -10.82 23.33
CA THR A 335 -5.47 -11.84 24.28
C THR A 335 -6.97 -12.13 24.14
N SER A 336 -7.41 -13.23 24.76
CA SER A 336 -8.81 -13.58 24.96
C SER A 336 -9.00 -14.11 26.40
N GLN A 337 -10.24 -14.15 26.87
CA GLN A 337 -10.55 -14.77 28.17
C GLN A 337 -10.26 -16.28 28.17
N SER A 338 -10.37 -16.95 27.03
CA SER A 338 -10.00 -18.37 26.90
C SER A 338 -8.49 -18.56 27.08
N LEU A 339 -7.68 -17.77 26.36
CA LEU A 339 -6.21 -17.79 26.52
C LEU A 339 -5.81 -17.54 27.98
N LYS A 340 -6.42 -16.55 28.63
CA LYS A 340 -6.12 -16.23 30.04
C LYS A 340 -6.52 -17.28 31.06
N ARG A 341 -7.45 -18.17 30.71
CA ARG A 341 -7.83 -19.31 31.55
C ARG A 341 -6.81 -20.44 31.47
N GLU A 342 -6.19 -20.62 30.31
CA GLU A 342 -5.14 -21.61 30.08
C GLU A 342 -3.80 -21.13 30.67
N ASP A 343 -3.45 -19.89 30.41
CA ASP A 343 -2.26 -19.20 30.93
C ASP A 343 -2.62 -17.75 31.29
N PRO A 344 -2.52 -17.31 32.57
CA PRO A 344 -2.81 -15.94 32.97
C PRO A 344 -2.05 -14.86 32.17
N ASP A 345 -0.86 -15.17 31.67
CA ASP A 345 -0.03 -14.28 30.84
C ASP A 345 -0.19 -14.54 29.32
N GLY A 346 -1.12 -15.43 28.96
CA GLY A 346 -1.40 -15.90 27.61
C GLY A 346 -1.80 -14.79 26.65
N LYS A 347 -0.96 -14.60 25.63
CA LYS A 347 -1.16 -13.62 24.55
C LYS A 347 -0.49 -14.09 23.27
N ILE A 348 -1.07 -13.69 22.15
CA ILE A 348 -0.47 -13.87 20.83
C ILE A 348 0.19 -12.57 20.41
N TRP A 349 1.45 -12.65 20.03
CA TRP A 349 2.19 -11.55 19.44
C TRP A 349 2.05 -11.56 17.94
N CYS A 350 1.79 -10.40 17.35
CA CYS A 350 1.77 -10.23 15.91
C CYS A 350 2.43 -8.91 15.52
N ASP A 351 3.03 -8.89 14.34
CA ASP A 351 3.78 -7.74 13.83
C ASP A 351 3.06 -7.11 12.64
N ALA A 352 2.84 -5.80 12.70
CA ALA A 352 2.36 -5.00 11.58
C ALA A 352 3.53 -4.28 10.90
N SER A 353 3.48 -4.16 9.57
CA SER A 353 4.45 -3.38 8.80
C SER A 353 4.15 -1.89 8.89
N ARG A 354 5.16 -1.05 8.66
CA ARG A 354 4.96 0.41 8.58
C ARG A 354 3.93 0.80 7.54
N LYS A 355 3.91 0.11 6.40
CA LYS A 355 2.89 0.33 5.35
C LYS A 355 1.49 0.09 5.87
N LEU A 356 1.27 -0.99 6.62
CA LEU A 356 -0.03 -1.29 7.21
C LEU A 356 -0.44 -0.23 8.24
N VAL A 357 0.49 0.26 9.07
CA VAL A 357 0.24 1.38 10.01
C VAL A 357 -0.12 2.68 9.27
N ASN A 358 0.60 3.02 8.19
CA ASN A 358 0.28 4.19 7.37
C ASN A 358 -1.11 4.08 6.69
N LEU A 359 -1.60 2.87 6.44
CA LEU A 359 -2.96 2.60 5.95
C LEU A 359 -4.02 2.67 7.06
N GLY A 360 -3.63 3.06 8.28
CA GLY A 360 -4.53 3.25 9.41
C GLY A 360 -4.60 2.07 10.37
N ALA A 361 -3.73 1.07 10.26
CA ALA A 361 -3.62 0.10 11.34
C ALA A 361 -3.19 0.80 12.63
N PHE A 362 -3.85 0.43 13.73
CA PHE A 362 -3.79 1.11 15.03
C PHE A 362 -4.66 2.35 15.20
N ASN A 363 -5.38 2.76 14.16
CA ASN A 363 -6.37 3.81 14.28
C ASN A 363 -7.78 3.26 14.44
N VAL A 364 -8.64 4.08 15.04
CA VAL A 364 -10.08 3.89 15.12
C VAL A 364 -10.77 5.21 14.79
N VAL A 365 -11.87 5.13 14.05
CA VAL A 365 -12.75 6.27 13.83
C VAL A 365 -13.81 6.28 14.92
N LYS A 366 -13.84 7.30 15.76
CA LYS A 366 -14.81 7.44 16.83
C LYS A 366 -15.37 8.85 16.82
N ASN A 367 -16.70 8.98 16.72
CA ASN A 367 -17.40 10.27 16.61
C ASN A 367 -16.94 11.16 15.44
N GLY A 368 -16.46 10.56 14.35
CA GLY A 368 -15.94 11.29 13.18
C GLY A 368 -14.44 11.59 13.22
N ASP A 369 -13.81 11.42 14.38
CA ASP A 369 -12.37 11.66 14.55
C ASP A 369 -11.57 10.36 14.40
N VAL A 370 -10.43 10.47 13.71
CA VAL A 370 -9.44 9.39 13.63
C VAL A 370 -8.52 9.52 14.84
N SER A 371 -8.42 8.46 15.63
CA SER A 371 -7.50 8.44 16.78
C SER A 371 -6.82 7.08 16.90
N ARG A 372 -5.67 7.02 17.58
CA ARG A 372 -5.02 5.76 17.90
C ARG A 372 -5.86 4.99 18.91
N PHE A 373 -5.98 3.68 18.74
CA PHE A 373 -6.61 2.84 19.77
C PHE A 373 -5.57 2.42 20.82
N ALA A 374 -6.00 2.35 22.07
CA ALA A 374 -5.17 1.97 23.21
C ALA A 374 -5.34 0.50 23.60
N LYS A 375 -4.51 0.05 24.53
CA LYS A 375 -4.70 -1.18 25.30
C LYS A 375 -6.14 -1.29 25.83
N GLY A 376 -6.71 -2.49 25.78
CA GLY A 376 -8.08 -2.80 26.18
C GLY A 376 -9.09 -2.68 25.04
N SER A 377 -8.70 -2.16 23.88
CA SER A 377 -9.55 -2.11 22.70
C SER A 377 -9.86 -3.51 22.17
N GLN A 378 -11.12 -3.74 21.79
CA GLN A 378 -11.47 -4.93 21.03
C GLN A 378 -11.08 -4.73 19.56
N ILE A 379 -10.29 -5.66 19.05
CA ILE A 379 -9.75 -5.60 17.70
C ILE A 379 -9.96 -6.92 16.96
N PHE A 380 -9.97 -6.81 15.64
CA PHE A 380 -9.91 -7.89 14.69
C PHE A 380 -8.56 -7.82 13.98
N VAL A 381 -7.87 -8.94 13.92
CA VAL A 381 -6.56 -9.02 13.29
C VAL A 381 -6.60 -10.11 12.24
N LEU A 382 -6.48 -9.72 10.97
CA LEU A 382 -6.21 -10.67 9.90
C LEU A 382 -4.70 -10.91 9.92
N MET A 383 -4.27 -12.13 10.16
CA MET A 383 -2.85 -12.47 10.31
C MET A 383 -2.48 -13.66 9.44
N GLN A 384 -1.21 -13.70 9.03
CA GLN A 384 -0.61 -14.87 8.42
C GLN A 384 0.37 -15.48 9.41
N SER A 385 0.24 -16.79 9.63
CA SER A 385 1.15 -17.54 10.48
C SER A 385 2.34 -18.09 9.69
N ARG A 386 3.51 -18.15 10.33
CA ARG A 386 4.72 -18.76 9.77
C ARG A 386 5.48 -19.48 10.86
N LYS A 387 5.89 -20.71 10.57
CA LYS A 387 6.73 -21.49 11.47
C LYS A 387 8.18 -21.06 11.34
N TYR A 388 8.84 -20.89 12.47
CA TYR A 388 10.27 -20.62 12.54
C TYR A 388 10.91 -21.51 13.59
N GLN A 389 12.19 -21.82 13.43
CA GLN A 389 12.94 -22.52 14.45
C GLN A 389 13.53 -21.50 15.42
N ASN A 390 13.27 -21.67 16.70
CA ASN A 390 13.86 -20.87 17.74
C ASN A 390 15.35 -21.21 17.84
N ASN A 391 16.20 -20.23 17.53
CA ASN A 391 17.66 -20.42 17.52
C ASN A 391 18.25 -20.76 18.91
N THR A 392 17.51 -20.51 19.99
CA THR A 392 17.97 -20.76 21.37
C THR A 392 17.56 -22.13 21.87
N THR A 393 16.30 -22.52 21.65
CA THR A 393 15.76 -23.80 22.15
C THR A 393 15.84 -24.92 21.12
N GLY A 394 15.95 -24.59 19.84
CA GLY A 394 15.87 -25.55 18.73
C GLY A 394 14.44 -25.98 18.38
N ASP A 395 13.45 -25.55 19.18
CA ASP A 395 12.03 -25.87 18.97
C ASP A 395 11.44 -25.03 17.84
N PHE A 396 10.34 -25.51 17.26
CA PHE A 396 9.56 -24.73 16.32
C PHE A 396 8.50 -23.91 17.04
N ASP A 397 8.38 -22.64 16.65
CA ASP A 397 7.37 -21.72 17.16
C ASP A 397 6.71 -20.99 15.98
N LEU A 398 5.59 -20.32 16.26
CA LEU A 398 4.83 -19.56 15.27
C LEU A 398 5.10 -18.07 15.42
N SER A 399 5.32 -17.43 14.27
CA SER A 399 5.32 -15.99 14.11
C SER A 399 4.06 -15.57 13.36
N PHE A 400 3.46 -14.45 13.76
CA PHE A 400 2.25 -13.93 13.14
C PHE A 400 2.51 -12.56 12.55
N SER A 401 2.26 -12.41 11.26
CA SER A 401 2.31 -11.11 10.56
C SER A 401 0.91 -10.59 10.34
N ALA A 402 0.61 -9.42 10.90
CA ALA A 402 -0.67 -8.75 10.67
C ALA A 402 -0.76 -8.29 9.21
N ARG A 403 -1.90 -8.58 8.59
CA ARG A 403 -2.31 -8.17 7.24
C ARG A 403 -3.41 -7.10 7.30
N ASN A 404 -4.15 -7.04 8.40
CA ASN A 404 -5.12 -6.01 8.70
C ASN A 404 -5.30 -5.94 10.22
N VAL A 405 -5.52 -4.74 10.73
CA VAL A 405 -5.92 -4.50 12.13
C VAL A 405 -7.10 -3.55 12.10
N TYR A 406 -8.25 -4.03 12.55
CA TYR A 406 -9.47 -3.24 12.65
C TYR A 406 -9.92 -3.17 14.11
N ALA A 407 -9.99 -1.95 14.65
CA ALA A 407 -10.56 -1.72 15.97
C ALA A 407 -12.04 -1.36 15.85
N SER A 408 -12.90 -2.06 16.60
CA SER A 408 -14.33 -1.78 16.63
C SER A 408 -14.59 -0.41 17.24
N PRO A 409 -15.19 0.56 16.53
CA PRO A 409 -15.47 1.89 17.07
C PRO A 409 -16.22 1.88 18.41
N MET A 410 -17.17 0.95 18.53
CA MET A 410 -18.03 0.81 19.71
C MET A 410 -17.30 0.22 20.93
N ARG A 411 -16.16 -0.44 20.72
CA ARG A 411 -15.44 -1.21 21.74
C ARG A 411 -13.94 -0.89 21.79
N ALA A 412 -13.53 0.16 21.10
CA ALA A 412 -12.19 0.70 21.15
C ALA A 412 -12.06 1.78 22.22
N ILE A 413 -10.94 1.73 22.92
CA ILE A 413 -10.46 2.76 23.83
C ILE A 413 -9.51 3.63 23.00
N VAL A 414 -9.70 4.95 23.04
CA VAL A 414 -8.82 5.88 22.35
C VAL A 414 -7.60 6.15 23.23
N GLU A 415 -6.41 6.15 22.64
CA GLU A 415 -5.18 6.57 23.31
C GLU A 415 -5.31 8.05 23.70
N VAL A 416 -5.11 8.35 24.99
CA VAL A 416 -5.07 9.72 25.46
C VAL A 416 -3.75 10.30 24.99
N SER A 417 -3.80 11.18 23.99
CA SER A 417 -2.64 12.02 23.66
C SER A 417 -2.36 12.90 24.88
N VAL A 418 -1.27 12.59 25.58
CA VAL A 418 -0.73 13.48 26.60
C VAL A 418 -0.26 14.73 25.86
N PRO A 419 -0.86 15.92 26.09
CA PRO A 419 -0.41 17.13 25.41
C PRO A 419 1.07 17.35 25.71
N GLU A 420 1.86 17.74 24.72
CA GLU A 420 3.30 18.01 24.89
C GLU A 420 3.56 19.05 26.02
N ASP A 421 2.58 19.90 26.33
CA ASP A 421 2.61 20.88 27.41
C ASP A 421 2.44 20.30 28.84
N SER A 422 2.11 19.03 28.99
CA SER A 422 1.96 18.41 30.33
C SER A 422 3.28 17.88 30.90
N GLY A 423 4.37 18.02 30.16
CA GLY A 423 5.74 17.80 30.64
C GLY A 423 6.30 18.94 31.50
N ASP A 424 5.62 20.08 31.60
CA ASP A 424 6.06 21.21 32.42
C ASP A 424 5.57 21.08 33.89
N VAL A 425 5.83 19.92 34.50
CA VAL A 425 5.79 19.77 35.96
C VAL A 425 7.18 20.15 36.50
N GLY A 426 7.53 21.41 36.27
CA GLY A 426 8.81 22.02 36.58
C GLY A 426 8.72 23.18 37.57
N ASP A 427 7.73 23.20 38.48
CA ASP A 427 7.81 24.09 39.64
C ASP A 427 7.11 23.53 40.90
N PHE A 428 7.82 22.63 41.59
CA PHE A 428 7.49 22.21 42.96
C PHE A 428 8.05 23.19 44.02
N SER A 429 8.17 24.50 43.74
CA SER A 429 8.57 25.49 44.76
C SER A 429 7.45 25.86 45.76
N GLY A 430 6.25 25.31 45.62
CA GLY A 430 5.08 25.67 46.42
C GLY A 430 4.79 24.87 47.70
N PHE A 431 5.34 23.66 47.88
CA PHE A 431 5.07 22.87 49.09
C PHE A 431 6.03 23.25 50.23
N ARG A 432 5.71 24.35 50.92
CA ARG A 432 6.22 24.60 52.28
C ARG A 432 5.74 23.48 53.20
N SER A 433 6.70 22.82 53.83
CA SER A 433 6.47 21.91 54.96
C SER A 433 5.72 22.65 56.06
N VAL A 434 4.59 22.08 56.48
CA VAL A 434 3.96 22.42 57.75
C VAL A 434 4.34 21.33 58.74
N GLY A 435 5.13 21.69 59.75
CA GLY A 435 5.12 21.02 61.06
C GLY A 435 6.35 20.21 61.46
N ALA A 436 7.31 20.87 62.09
CA ALA A 436 7.82 20.54 63.44
C ALA A 436 8.55 21.76 64.02
#